data_AF-A0A962GDI4-F1
#
_entry.id   AF-A0A962GDI4-F1
#
_cell.length_a   1.000
_cell.length_b   1.000
_cell.length_c   1.000
_cell.angle_alpha   90.00
_cell.angle_beta   90.00
_cell.angle_gamma   90.00
#
_symmetry.space_group_name_H-M   'P 1'
#
loop_
_entity.id
_entity.type
_entity.pdbx_description
1 polymer ?
#
loop_
_entity_poly.entity_id
_entity_poly.type
_entity_poly.pdbx_seq_one_letter_code
_entity_poly.pdbx_strand_id
1 'polypeptide(L)'
;DINVTRGPAVVHFGPGALGGAISIEPRWFDTSFVQAGYATSGDETALTAGTGSSDYSVAVARHEAGDSEAPDGTPLNTSYRRESASMQYRTRLGNFDVDALLMPSRTENIGKSNSRFPARDTTYPEDSHTLGRLRLRHASGFEATVHAHDQYLGTWNRRP
;
A
#
# COMPACT_ATOMS: atom_id res chain seq x y z
N ASP A 1 9.68 1.03 7.40
CA ASP A 1 10.79 1.79 6.80
C ASP A 1 10.74 1.74 5.29
N ILE A 2 11.35 2.73 4.63
CA ILE A 2 11.48 2.79 3.18
C ILE A 2 12.96 2.84 2.84
N ASN A 3 13.43 1.89 2.03
CA ASN A 3 14.80 1.85 1.53
C ASN A 3 14.82 1.98 0.01
N VAL A 4 15.73 2.81 -0.52
CA VAL A 4 15.88 3.07 -1.94
C VAL A 4 17.28 2.67 -2.40
N THR A 5 17.36 1.68 -3.28
CA THR A 5 18.58 1.30 -3.98
C THR A 5 18.55 1.96 -5.36
N ARG A 6 19.53 2.84 -5.65
CA ARG A 6 19.65 3.52 -6.94
C ARG A 6 20.60 2.75 -7.87
N GLY A 7 20.29 2.76 -9.17
CA GLY A 7 21.07 2.05 -10.18
C GLY A 7 20.67 0.57 -10.28
N PRO A 8 21.19 -0.16 -11.28
CA PRO A 8 20.77 -1.54 -11.53
C PRO A 8 20.94 -2.44 -10.31
N ALA A 9 19.84 -3.03 -9.84
CA ALA A 9 19.80 -3.85 -8.62
C ALA A 9 19.20 -5.25 -8.88
N VAL A 10 19.32 -5.71 -10.13
CA VAL A 10 18.69 -6.94 -10.66
C VAL A 10 19.08 -8.21 -9.91
N VAL A 11 20.28 -8.26 -9.34
CA VAL A 11 20.78 -9.40 -8.55
C VAL A 11 20.00 -9.56 -7.24
N HIS A 12 19.56 -8.46 -6.63
CA HIS A 12 18.91 -8.46 -5.31
C HIS A 12 17.39 -8.36 -5.40
N PHE A 13 16.87 -7.70 -6.44
CA PHE A 13 15.44 -7.36 -6.55
C PHE A 13 14.76 -7.92 -7.81
N GLY A 14 15.50 -8.67 -8.63
CA GLY A 14 14.97 -9.35 -9.81
C GLY A 14 15.04 -8.52 -11.11
N PRO A 15 14.64 -9.12 -12.24
CA PRO A 15 14.97 -8.65 -13.58
C PRO A 15 14.35 -7.30 -14.00
N GLY A 16 13.42 -6.74 -13.22
CA GLY A 16 12.82 -5.42 -13.46
C GLY A 16 13.56 -4.24 -12.83
N ALA A 17 14.54 -4.50 -11.96
CA ALA A 17 15.22 -3.47 -11.16
C ALA A 17 16.35 -2.74 -11.93
N LEU A 18 16.08 -2.27 -13.15
CA LEU A 18 17.09 -1.63 -14.02
C LEU A 18 17.47 -0.22 -13.57
N GLY A 19 16.51 0.55 -13.05
CA GLY A 19 16.75 1.89 -12.50
C GLY A 19 17.07 1.91 -11.01
N GLY A 20 16.82 0.79 -10.31
CA GLY A 20 16.84 0.72 -8.86
C GLY A 20 15.75 -0.19 -8.30
N ALA A 21 15.62 -0.17 -6.98
CA ALA A 21 14.56 -0.85 -6.24
C ALA A 21 14.13 -0.02 -5.03
N ILE A 22 12.84 -0.11 -4.69
CA ILE A 22 12.27 0.43 -3.47
C ILE A 22 11.79 -0.75 -2.64
N SER A 23 12.27 -0.84 -1.39
CA SER A 23 11.79 -1.80 -0.41
C SER A 23 11.01 -1.06 0.66
N ILE A 24 9.80 -1.55 0.93
CA ILE A 24 8.90 -0.99 1.93
C ILE A 24 8.59 -2.09 2.92
N GLU A 25 8.86 -1.83 4.19
CA GLU A 25 8.47 -2.70 5.29
C GLU A 25 7.48 -1.95 6.20
N PRO A 26 6.34 -2.55 6.55
CA PRO A 26 5.43 -1.96 7.51
C PRO A 26 6.14 -1.70 8.83
N ARG A 27 5.92 -0.51 9.38
CA ARG A 27 6.42 -0.18 10.71
C ARG A 27 5.83 -1.13 11.75
N TRP A 28 6.65 -1.54 12.72
CA TRP A 28 6.16 -2.17 13.94
C TRP A 28 5.68 -1.08 14.90
N PHE A 29 4.42 -1.15 15.31
CA PHE A 29 3.84 -0.23 16.28
C PHE A 29 3.79 -0.91 17.64
N ASP A 30 4.52 -0.39 18.61
CA ASP A 30 4.53 -0.86 20.01
C ASP A 30 3.68 0.04 20.93
N THR A 31 3.12 1.12 20.37
CA THR A 31 2.27 2.08 21.06
C THR A 31 1.08 2.44 20.17
N SER A 32 -0.09 2.60 20.79
CA SER A 32 -1.29 3.05 20.08
C SER A 32 -1.15 4.48 19.55
N PHE A 33 -1.61 4.72 18.33
CA PHE A 33 -1.63 6.04 17.73
C PHE A 33 -2.88 6.25 16.87
N VAL A 34 -3.23 7.51 16.69
CA VAL A 34 -4.24 7.97 15.73
C VAL A 34 -3.68 9.22 15.06
N GLN A 35 -3.86 9.32 13.74
CA GLN A 35 -3.50 10.46 12.93
C GLN A 35 -4.64 10.80 11.99
N ALA A 36 -4.97 12.08 11.88
CA ALA A 36 -5.92 12.59 10.91
C ALA A 36 -5.31 13.76 10.12
N GLY A 37 -5.75 13.95 8.88
CA GLY A 37 -5.30 15.03 8.02
C GLY A 37 -6.41 15.46 7.07
N TYR A 38 -6.36 16.74 6.67
CA TYR A 38 -7.23 17.29 5.64
C TYR A 38 -6.43 18.24 4.74
N ALA A 39 -6.66 18.17 3.44
CA ALA A 39 -6.08 19.09 2.47
C ALA A 39 -7.18 19.61 1.52
N THR A 40 -7.15 20.91 1.25
CA THR A 40 -8.22 21.58 0.48
C THR A 40 -8.17 21.30 -1.03
N SER A 41 -7.01 20.91 -1.55
CA SER A 41 -6.87 20.56 -2.97
C SER A 41 -7.49 19.18 -3.22
N GLY A 42 -8.75 19.17 -3.65
CA GLY A 42 -9.53 17.94 -3.83
C GLY A 42 -10.16 17.41 -2.55
N ASP A 43 -10.33 18.26 -1.51
CA ASP A 43 -10.99 17.90 -0.25
C ASP A 43 -10.49 16.58 0.36
N GLU A 44 -9.18 16.36 0.30
CA GLU A 44 -8.56 15.11 0.72
C GLU A 44 -8.64 14.95 2.24
N THR A 45 -9.10 13.79 2.70
CA THR A 45 -9.17 13.39 4.10
C THR A 45 -8.36 12.12 4.33
N ALA A 46 -7.57 12.13 5.40
CA ALA A 46 -6.75 10.99 5.82
C ALA A 46 -7.05 10.64 7.26
N LEU A 47 -7.24 9.35 7.53
CA LEU A 47 -7.32 8.81 8.89
C LEU A 47 -6.47 7.56 8.96
N THR A 48 -5.58 7.49 9.94
CA THR A 48 -4.77 6.30 10.24
C THR A 48 -4.82 6.03 11.72
N ALA A 49 -4.94 4.76 12.10
CA ALA A 49 -4.82 4.33 13.47
C ALA A 49 -4.06 3.01 13.53
N GLY A 50 -3.36 2.78 14.62
CA GLY A 50 -2.66 1.52 14.84
C GLY A 50 -2.31 1.30 16.29
N THR A 51 -1.95 0.07 16.60
CA THR A 51 -1.60 -0.40 17.94
C THR A 51 -0.80 -1.70 17.83
N GLY A 52 -0.12 -2.08 18.90
CA GLY A 52 0.60 -3.34 18.97
C GLY A 52 1.29 -3.55 20.30
N SER A 53 2.12 -4.57 20.33
CA SER A 53 2.88 -5.04 21.49
C SER A 53 4.22 -5.60 21.04
N SER A 54 4.89 -6.42 21.86
CA SER A 54 6.06 -7.20 21.44
C SER A 54 5.76 -8.26 20.39
N ASP A 55 4.52 -8.75 20.34
CA ASP A 55 4.17 -9.96 19.60
C ASP A 55 3.27 -9.67 18.39
N TYR A 56 2.60 -8.53 18.36
CA TYR A 56 1.78 -8.14 17.21
C TYR A 56 1.85 -6.64 16.93
N SER A 57 1.55 -6.25 15.71
CA SER A 57 1.42 -4.87 15.28
C SER A 57 0.35 -4.76 14.21
N VAL A 58 -0.65 -3.91 14.42
CA VAL A 58 -1.77 -3.71 13.50
C VAL A 58 -1.95 -2.22 13.22
N ALA A 59 -2.20 -1.88 11.96
CA ALA A 59 -2.62 -0.53 11.58
C ALA A 59 -3.65 -0.57 10.45
N VAL A 60 -4.52 0.42 10.43
CA VAL A 60 -5.51 0.67 9.37
C VAL A 60 -5.39 2.11 8.91
N ALA A 61 -5.62 2.34 7.63
CA ALA A 61 -5.65 3.68 7.05
C ALA A 61 -6.79 3.80 6.05
N ARG A 62 -7.46 4.96 6.08
CA ARG A 62 -8.43 5.40 5.08
C ARG A 62 -7.98 6.74 4.51
N HIS A 63 -8.02 6.85 3.19
CA HIS A 63 -7.67 8.06 2.45
C HIS A 63 -8.72 8.30 1.38
N GLU A 64 -9.27 9.50 1.30
CA GLU A 64 -10.34 9.82 0.35
C GLU A 64 -10.14 11.24 -0.16
N ALA A 65 -10.19 11.41 -1.48
CA ALA A 65 -10.10 12.71 -2.14
C ALA A 65 -11.12 12.78 -3.28
N GLY A 66 -11.66 13.98 -3.49
CA GLY A 66 -12.43 14.34 -4.67
C GLY A 66 -11.54 14.75 -5.85
N ASP A 67 -12.19 15.21 -6.91
CA ASP A 67 -11.50 15.80 -8.04
C ASP A 67 -10.86 17.13 -7.64
N SER A 68 -9.69 17.41 -8.22
CA SER A 68 -8.92 18.62 -7.95
C SER A 68 -8.87 19.51 -9.19
N GLU A 69 -8.24 20.67 -9.06
CA GLU A 69 -8.02 21.60 -10.16
C GLU A 69 -6.54 21.90 -10.31
N ALA A 70 -6.10 22.10 -11.55
CA ALA A 70 -4.78 22.66 -11.84
C ALA A 70 -4.74 24.15 -11.43
N PRO A 71 -3.55 24.77 -11.33
CA PRO A 71 -3.43 26.17 -10.95
C PRO A 71 -4.13 27.17 -11.87
N ASP A 72 -4.43 26.78 -13.11
CA ASP A 72 -5.19 27.58 -14.08
C ASP A 72 -6.71 27.31 -14.04
N GLY A 73 -7.19 26.53 -13.07
CA GLY A 73 -8.59 26.15 -12.91
C GLY A 73 -9.01 24.97 -13.80
N THR A 74 -8.09 24.32 -14.53
CA THR A 74 -8.44 23.13 -15.32
C THR A 74 -8.87 22.00 -14.39
N PRO A 75 -10.08 21.41 -14.55
CA PRO A 75 -10.52 20.27 -13.76
C PRO A 75 -9.63 19.04 -13.98
N LEU A 76 -9.35 18.31 -12.91
CA LEU A 76 -8.54 17.10 -12.92
C LEU A 76 -9.33 15.93 -12.31
N ASN A 77 -9.50 14.86 -13.09
CA ASN A 77 -9.99 13.59 -12.58
C ASN A 77 -8.92 12.95 -11.68
N THR A 78 -8.99 13.24 -10.39
CA THR A 78 -7.99 12.82 -9.37
C THR A 78 -8.64 12.24 -8.13
N SER A 79 -9.96 12.10 -8.12
CA SER A 79 -10.66 11.44 -7.03
C SER A 79 -10.15 10.02 -6.79
N TYR A 80 -10.27 9.56 -5.54
CA TYR A 80 -10.07 8.18 -5.14
C TYR A 80 -10.57 7.96 -3.70
N ARG A 81 -10.85 6.70 -3.37
CA ARG A 81 -11.03 6.26 -1.99
C ARG A 81 -10.20 5.01 -1.74
N ARG A 82 -9.28 5.06 -0.79
CA ARG A 82 -8.36 3.98 -0.44
C ARG A 82 -8.54 3.56 1.01
N GLU A 83 -8.59 2.25 1.22
CA GLU A 83 -8.54 1.61 2.52
C GLU A 83 -7.40 0.60 2.51
N SER A 84 -6.68 0.51 3.61
CA SER A 84 -5.58 -0.44 3.75
C SER A 84 -5.38 -0.85 5.19
N ALA A 85 -4.80 -2.02 5.38
CA ALA A 85 -4.39 -2.50 6.68
C ALA A 85 -3.00 -3.13 6.62
N SER A 86 -2.34 -3.20 7.76
CA SER A 86 -1.18 -4.05 7.98
C SER A 86 -1.37 -4.81 9.28
N MET A 87 -1.07 -6.10 9.27
CA MET A 87 -1.03 -6.96 10.44
C MET A 87 0.28 -7.72 10.42
N GLN A 88 1.04 -7.58 11.50
CA GLN A 88 2.27 -8.30 11.76
C GLN A 88 2.11 -9.10 13.04
N TYR A 89 2.65 -10.31 13.05
CA TYR A 89 2.68 -11.18 14.22
C TYR A 89 4.02 -11.86 14.34
N ARG A 90 4.55 -11.95 15.56
CA ARG A 90 5.80 -12.60 15.90
C ARG A 90 5.61 -13.45 17.13
N THR A 91 6.10 -14.68 17.08
CA THR A 91 6.06 -15.56 18.24
C THR A 91 7.20 -16.57 18.19
N ARG A 92 7.47 -17.19 19.33
CA ARG A 92 8.43 -18.27 19.46
C ARG A 92 7.71 -19.55 19.88
N LEU A 93 7.82 -20.58 19.05
CA LEU A 93 7.27 -21.91 19.28
C LEU A 93 8.44 -22.88 19.49
N GLY A 94 8.86 -23.03 20.74
CA GLY A 94 10.05 -23.82 21.10
C GLY A 94 11.32 -23.28 20.44
N ASN A 95 11.90 -24.08 19.55
CA ASN A 95 13.12 -23.70 18.82
C ASN A 95 12.84 -22.93 17.52
N PHE A 96 11.57 -22.61 17.23
CA PHE A 96 11.18 -21.87 16.04
C PHE A 96 10.76 -20.44 16.37
N ASP A 97 11.29 -19.48 15.63
CA ASP A 97 10.73 -18.14 15.50
C ASP A 97 9.77 -18.13 14.31
N VAL A 98 8.57 -17.57 14.51
CA VAL A 98 7.53 -17.41 13.49
C VAL A 98 7.26 -15.93 13.30
N ASP A 99 7.38 -15.46 12.07
CA ASP A 99 7.05 -14.09 11.67
C ASP A 99 5.96 -14.13 10.57
N ALA A 100 4.83 -13.47 10.78
CA ALA A 100 3.72 -13.38 9.82
C ALA A 100 3.40 -11.92 9.47
N LEU A 101 3.01 -11.69 8.22
CA LEU A 101 2.60 -10.40 7.68
C LEU A 101 1.39 -10.57 6.77
N LEU A 102 0.39 -9.69 6.91
CA LEU A 102 -0.74 -9.54 6.01
C LEU A 102 -0.98 -8.06 5.73
N MET A 103 -1.12 -7.70 4.45
CA MET A 103 -1.37 -6.32 4.00
C MET A 103 -2.42 -6.30 2.89
N PRO A 104 -3.71 -6.19 3.23
CA PRO A 104 -4.74 -5.92 2.26
C PRO A 104 -4.84 -4.41 1.98
N SER A 105 -5.14 -4.08 0.74
CA SER A 105 -5.49 -2.72 0.32
C SER A 105 -6.54 -2.78 -0.78
N ARG A 106 -7.43 -1.79 -0.78
CA ARG A 106 -8.45 -1.60 -1.79
C ARG A 106 -8.60 -0.12 -2.07
N THR A 107 -8.60 0.24 -3.34
CA THR A 107 -8.80 1.60 -3.80
C THR A 107 -9.91 1.59 -4.84
N GLU A 108 -10.86 2.51 -4.72
CA GLU A 108 -11.99 2.65 -5.62
C GLU A 108 -11.99 4.04 -6.25
N ASN A 109 -12.67 4.15 -7.40
CA ASN A 109 -12.88 5.41 -8.12
C ASN A 109 -11.58 6.18 -8.40
N ILE A 110 -10.53 5.49 -8.86
CA ILE A 110 -9.24 6.13 -9.12
C ILE A 110 -9.33 6.92 -10.43
N GLY A 111 -9.44 8.23 -10.30
CA GLY A 111 -9.45 9.15 -11.42
C GLY A 111 -8.16 9.11 -12.23
N LYS A 112 -8.28 9.17 -13.55
CA LYS A 112 -7.16 9.36 -14.49
C LYS A 112 -7.38 10.59 -15.35
N SER A 113 -6.79 11.69 -14.90
CA SER A 113 -6.76 12.95 -15.63
C SER A 113 -6.17 12.77 -17.03
N ASN A 114 -6.80 13.43 -18.00
CA ASN A 114 -6.36 13.47 -19.39
C ASN A 114 -6.77 14.82 -20.00
N SER A 115 -6.16 15.21 -21.11
CA SER A 115 -6.40 16.51 -21.76
C SER A 115 -7.83 16.74 -22.28
N ARG A 116 -8.70 15.73 -22.22
CA ARG A 116 -10.10 15.81 -22.64
C ARG A 116 -11.09 15.69 -21.47
N PHE A 117 -10.64 15.64 -20.23
CA PHE A 117 -11.54 15.70 -19.08
C PHE A 117 -12.18 17.11 -18.99
N PRO A 118 -13.48 17.25 -18.68
CA PRO A 118 -14.45 16.21 -18.28
C PRO A 118 -15.19 15.51 -19.44
N ALA A 119 -14.94 15.88 -20.70
CA ALA A 119 -15.60 15.28 -21.86
C ALA A 119 -15.23 13.79 -22.09
N ARG A 120 -14.07 13.35 -21.60
CA ARG A 120 -13.64 11.94 -21.57
C ARG A 120 -13.20 11.53 -20.17
N ASP A 121 -13.85 10.49 -19.67
CA ASP A 121 -13.56 9.90 -18.37
C ASP A 121 -12.77 8.60 -18.53
N THR A 122 -11.70 8.47 -17.75
CA THR A 122 -10.95 7.23 -17.57
C THR A 122 -10.77 7.06 -16.07
N THR A 123 -11.26 5.94 -15.55
CA THR A 123 -11.26 5.66 -14.11
C THR A 123 -10.90 4.19 -13.91
N TYR A 124 -10.12 3.89 -12.88
CA TYR A 124 -10.04 2.53 -12.37
C TYR A 124 -11.11 2.38 -11.29
N PRO A 125 -12.22 1.66 -11.55
CA PRO A 125 -13.30 1.54 -10.59
C PRO A 125 -12.83 0.86 -9.31
N GLU A 126 -11.90 -0.09 -9.42
CA GLU A 126 -11.34 -0.81 -8.29
C GLU A 126 -9.91 -1.26 -8.59
N ASP A 127 -9.06 -1.16 -7.57
CA ASP A 127 -7.71 -1.70 -7.50
C ASP A 127 -7.54 -2.35 -6.11
N SER A 128 -7.27 -3.64 -6.05
CA SER A 128 -7.09 -4.36 -4.79
C SER A 128 -5.83 -5.21 -4.81
N HIS A 129 -5.12 -5.21 -3.69
CA HIS A 129 -3.89 -5.95 -3.49
C HIS A 129 -3.89 -6.55 -2.09
N THR A 130 -3.63 -7.85 -2.00
CA THR A 130 -3.39 -8.52 -0.71
C THR A 130 -2.04 -9.21 -0.75
N LEU A 131 -1.14 -8.79 0.15
CA LEU A 131 0.17 -9.39 0.33
C LEU A 131 0.21 -10.17 1.63
N GLY A 132 0.74 -11.40 1.55
CA GLY A 132 0.96 -12.27 2.70
C GLY A 132 2.39 -12.76 2.76
N ARG A 133 2.94 -12.89 3.97
CA ARG A 133 4.22 -13.57 4.20
C ARG A 133 4.16 -14.36 5.49
N LEU A 134 4.68 -15.58 5.45
CA LEU A 134 4.98 -16.39 6.63
C LEU A 134 6.45 -16.81 6.57
N ARG A 135 7.19 -16.53 7.64
CA ARG A 135 8.60 -16.88 7.79
C ARG A 135 8.77 -17.71 9.05
N LEU A 136 9.53 -18.79 8.93
CA LEU A 136 9.86 -19.73 9.99
C LEU A 136 11.38 -19.86 10.07
N ARG A 137 11.95 -19.68 11.25
CA ARG A 137 13.39 -19.83 11.51
C ARG A 137 13.62 -20.77 12.68
N HIS A 138 14.44 -21.80 12.52
CA HIS A 138 14.81 -22.72 13.59
C HIS A 138 16.18 -22.36 14.18
N ALA A 139 16.38 -22.65 15.47
CA ALA A 139 17.65 -22.41 16.18
C ALA A 139 18.88 -23.13 15.54
N SER A 140 18.67 -24.18 14.75
CA SER A 140 19.74 -24.88 14.01
C SER A 140 20.19 -24.16 12.73
N GLY A 141 19.59 -23.01 12.39
CA GLY A 141 19.90 -22.25 11.18
C GLY A 141 19.00 -22.55 9.98
N PHE A 142 18.01 -23.44 10.11
CA PHE A 142 17.02 -23.65 9.06
C PHE A 142 16.09 -22.43 8.94
N GLU A 143 15.79 -22.00 7.72
CA GLU A 143 14.83 -20.94 7.43
C GLU A 143 13.96 -21.31 6.23
N ALA A 144 12.66 -21.03 6.34
CA ALA A 144 11.71 -21.10 5.23
C ALA A 144 10.81 -19.87 5.23
N THR A 145 10.57 -19.31 4.04
CA THR A 145 9.64 -18.19 3.86
C THR A 145 8.69 -18.48 2.70
N VAL A 146 7.41 -18.24 2.92
CA VAL A 146 6.35 -18.32 1.92
C VAL A 146 5.76 -16.95 1.72
N HIS A 147 5.57 -16.56 0.46
CA HIS A 147 4.94 -15.32 0.05
C HIS A 147 3.68 -15.62 -0.75
N ALA A 148 2.64 -14.81 -0.53
CA ALA A 148 1.41 -14.85 -1.31
C ALA A 148 1.07 -13.43 -1.77
N HIS A 149 0.55 -13.32 -2.98
CA HIS A 149 0.08 -12.07 -3.55
C HIS A 149 -1.15 -12.34 -4.39
N ASP A 150 -2.24 -11.65 -4.06
CA ASP A 150 -3.45 -11.58 -4.86
C ASP A 150 -3.68 -10.13 -5.28
N GLN A 151 -4.10 -9.93 -6.53
CA GLN A 151 -4.36 -8.60 -7.08
C GLN A 151 -5.49 -8.59 -8.09
N TYR A 152 -6.22 -7.49 -8.11
CA TYR A 152 -7.23 -7.17 -9.12
C TYR A 152 -7.14 -5.70 -9.50
N LEU A 153 -7.22 -5.41 -10.80
CA LEU A 153 -7.35 -4.06 -11.32
C LEU A 153 -8.47 -4.00 -12.35
N GLY A 154 -9.53 -3.27 -12.02
CA GLY A 154 -10.58 -2.90 -12.94
C GLY A 154 -10.19 -1.68 -13.75
N THR A 155 -10.55 -1.63 -15.03
CA THR A 155 -10.38 -0.42 -15.85
C THR A 155 -11.67 -0.10 -16.58
N TRP A 156 -12.09 1.16 -16.51
CA TRP A 156 -13.25 1.66 -17.21
C TRP A 156 -12.91 2.94 -18.00
N ASN A 157 -13.44 3.04 -19.21
CA ASN A 157 -13.22 4.19 -20.09
C ASN A 157 -14.54 4.57 -20.74
N ARG A 158 -14.99 5.81 -20.53
CA ARG A 158 -16.16 6.36 -21.21
C ARG A 158 -15.68 7.31 -22.30
N ARG A 159 -16.11 7.04 -23.53
CA ARG A 159 -15.87 7.88 -24.70
C ARG A 159 -17.20 8.54 -25.13
N PRO A 160 -17.15 9.72 -25.78
CA PRO A 160 -18.30 10.28 -26.48
C PRO A 160 -18.84 9.35 -27.57
#